data_AF-W1IA56-F1
#
_entry.id   AF-W1IA56-F1
#
_cell.length_a   1.000
_cell.length_b   1.000
_cell.length_c   1.000
_cell.angle_alpha   90.00
_cell.angle_beta   90.00
_cell.angle_gamma   90.00
#
_symmetry.space_group_name_H-M   'P 1'
#
loop_
_entity.id
_entity.type
_entity.pdbx_description
1 polymer ?
#
loop_
_entity_poly.entity_id
_entity_poly.type
_entity_poly.pdbx_seq_one_letter_code
_entity_poly.pdbx_strand_id
1 'polypeptide(L)'
;QFQPGPTEKSIPICTLKNFPNAIEHTLQWARDEFEGLFKQPAENVNQYLTDPKFVERTLRLAGTQPLEVLEAVQRSLVLQRPQTWADCVTWACHHWHTQYSNNIRQLLHNFPPDQLTSSGAPFWSGPKRCPHPLTFDVNNPLHLDYVMAAANLFAQTYGLTGSQDRAAVATFLQSVQVPEFTPKSGVKIHVSDQELQSANASVDDSRLEELKATLPSPDKLPGFKMYLGHDHANHEFWIRYVTRLQHA
;
A
#
# COMPACT_ATOMS: atom_id res chain seq x y z
N GLN A 1 19.56 -13.61 -36.85
CA GLN A 1 18.27 -13.03 -36.44
C GLN A 1 18.04 -13.43 -35.01
N PHE A 2 18.17 -12.51 -34.05
CA PHE A 2 17.82 -12.78 -32.66
C PHE A 2 16.29 -12.81 -32.56
N GLN A 3 15.72 -13.97 -32.25
CA GLN A 3 14.34 -14.01 -31.79
C GLN A 3 14.31 -13.39 -30.38
N PRO A 4 13.49 -12.36 -30.12
CA PRO A 4 13.22 -11.97 -28.75
C PRO A 4 12.59 -13.18 -28.04
N GLY A 5 13.11 -13.51 -26.85
CA GLY A 5 12.55 -14.56 -26.01
C GLY A 5 11.05 -14.31 -25.73
N PRO A 6 10.31 -15.34 -25.30
CA PRO A 6 8.91 -15.17 -24.95
C PRO A 6 8.81 -14.08 -23.88
N THR A 7 8.02 -13.04 -24.16
CA THR A 7 7.66 -12.05 -23.15
C THR A 7 7.08 -12.81 -21.95
N GLU A 8 7.69 -12.67 -20.77
CA GLU A 8 7.04 -13.11 -19.53
C GLU A 8 5.64 -12.51 -19.52
N LYS A 9 4.61 -13.37 -19.51
CA LYS A 9 3.23 -12.89 -19.44
C LYS A 9 3.07 -12.21 -18.08
N SER A 10 2.94 -10.89 -18.07
CA SER A 10 2.67 -10.13 -16.85
C SER A 10 1.35 -10.57 -16.24
N ILE A 11 1.31 -10.68 -14.91
CA ILE A 11 0.08 -11.02 -14.18
C ILE A 11 -0.89 -9.83 -14.32
N PRO A 12 -2.18 -10.06 -14.64
CA PRO A 12 -3.14 -8.97 -14.77
C PRO A 12 -3.25 -8.14 -13.48
N ILE A 13 -3.37 -6.82 -13.61
CA ILE A 13 -3.40 -5.88 -12.48
C ILE A 13 -4.57 -6.19 -11.54
N CYS A 14 -5.75 -6.49 -12.08
CA CYS A 14 -6.92 -6.83 -11.26
C CYS A 14 -6.73 -8.14 -10.49
N THR A 15 -5.94 -9.07 -11.03
CA THR A 15 -5.59 -10.32 -10.35
C THR A 15 -4.63 -10.06 -9.19
N LEU A 16 -3.63 -9.20 -9.37
CA LEU A 16 -2.71 -8.82 -8.30
C LEU A 16 -3.40 -8.02 -7.18
N LYS A 17 -4.25 -7.06 -7.54
CA LYS A 17 -4.86 -6.13 -6.58
C LYS A 17 -6.06 -6.71 -5.82
N ASN A 18 -6.91 -7.50 -6.49
CA ASN A 18 -8.23 -7.84 -5.96
C ASN A 18 -8.52 -9.35 -5.94
N PHE A 19 -8.03 -10.11 -6.93
CA PHE A 19 -8.42 -11.51 -7.12
C PHE A 19 -7.23 -12.48 -7.23
N PRO A 20 -6.28 -12.47 -6.26
CA PRO A 20 -5.19 -13.44 -6.27
C PRO A 20 -5.73 -14.86 -6.04
N ASN A 21 -5.13 -15.85 -6.70
CA ASN A 21 -5.57 -17.25 -6.60
C ASN A 21 -4.43 -18.27 -6.54
N ALA A 22 -3.20 -17.79 -6.69
CA ALA A 22 -1.96 -18.54 -6.65
C ALA A 22 -0.93 -17.76 -5.82
N ILE A 23 0.04 -18.47 -5.25
CA ILE A 23 1.04 -17.88 -4.35
C ILE A 23 1.92 -16.86 -5.08
N GLU A 24 2.17 -17.05 -6.37
CA GLU A 24 2.92 -16.16 -7.24
C GLU A 24 2.27 -14.78 -7.33
N HIS A 25 0.93 -14.70 -7.32
CA HIS A 25 0.21 -13.44 -7.32
C HIS A 25 0.45 -12.67 -6.01
N THR A 26 0.41 -13.39 -4.89
CA THR A 26 0.66 -12.81 -3.57
C THR A 26 2.14 -12.45 -3.35
N LEU A 27 3.08 -13.15 -3.99
CA LEU A 27 4.50 -12.81 -4.01
C LEU A 27 4.75 -11.53 -4.80
N GLN A 28 4.14 -11.40 -5.98
CA GLN A 28 4.25 -10.19 -6.78
C GLN A 28 3.61 -9.00 -6.07
N TRP A 29 2.40 -9.17 -5.51
CA TRP A 29 1.76 -8.12 -4.70
C TRP A 29 2.64 -7.68 -3.52
N ALA A 30 3.28 -8.61 -2.82
CA ALA A 30 4.17 -8.27 -1.70
C ALA A 30 5.39 -7.43 -2.13
N ARG A 31 5.94 -7.67 -3.33
CA ARG A 31 7.03 -6.87 -3.91
C ARG A 31 6.56 -5.48 -4.29
N ASP A 32 5.42 -5.38 -4.95
CA ASP A 32 4.82 -4.10 -5.34
C ASP A 32 4.53 -3.26 -4.10
N GLU A 33 4.05 -3.90 -3.03
CA GLU A 33 3.75 -3.25 -1.75
C GLU A 33 5.03 -2.78 -1.03
N PHE A 34 6.13 -3.55 -1.11
CA PHE A 34 7.43 -3.08 -0.57
C PHE A 34 7.90 -1.80 -1.26
N GLU A 35 7.90 -1.81 -2.59
CA GLU A 35 8.35 -0.69 -3.41
C GLU A 35 7.44 0.54 -3.16
N GLY A 36 6.13 0.33 -3.08
CA GLY A 36 5.12 1.37 -2.85
C GLY A 36 5.14 1.99 -1.45
N LEU A 37 5.64 1.27 -0.43
CA LEU A 37 5.70 1.78 0.94
C LEU A 37 7.07 2.35 1.32
N PHE A 38 8.16 1.70 0.92
CA PHE A 38 9.48 1.96 1.50
C PHE A 38 10.49 2.57 0.53
N LYS A 39 10.13 2.70 -0.76
CA LYS A 39 11.04 3.24 -1.78
C LYS A 39 10.43 4.38 -2.58
N GLN A 40 9.33 4.14 -3.28
CA GLN A 40 8.70 5.17 -4.13
C GLN A 40 8.32 6.45 -3.35
N PRO A 41 7.73 6.38 -2.13
CA PRO A 41 7.43 7.59 -1.38
C PRO A 41 8.68 8.38 -1.01
N ALA A 42 9.76 7.70 -0.62
CA ALA A 42 11.03 8.33 -0.29
C ALA A 42 11.71 8.97 -1.51
N GLU A 43 11.69 8.30 -2.67
CA GLU A 43 12.13 8.86 -3.95
C GLU A 43 11.36 10.14 -4.30
N ASN A 44 10.03 10.08 -4.24
CA ASN A 44 9.16 11.23 -4.55
C ASN A 44 9.39 12.40 -3.60
N VAL A 45 9.51 12.14 -2.29
CA VAL A 45 9.79 13.18 -1.29
C VAL A 45 11.17 13.80 -1.51
N ASN A 46 12.20 12.99 -1.74
CA ASN A 46 13.54 13.51 -1.98
C ASN A 46 13.60 14.36 -3.25
N GLN A 47 12.91 13.96 -4.31
CA GLN A 47 12.81 14.78 -5.53
C GLN A 47 12.01 16.06 -5.28
N TYR A 48 10.89 15.99 -4.55
CA TYR A 48 10.10 17.17 -4.18
C TYR A 48 10.92 18.21 -3.41
N LEU A 49 11.81 17.76 -2.52
CA LEU A 49 12.64 18.65 -1.69
C LEU A 49 13.87 19.21 -2.41
N THR A 50 14.32 18.59 -3.51
CA THR A 50 15.60 18.92 -4.15
C THR A 50 15.47 19.46 -5.57
N ASP A 51 14.42 19.09 -6.31
CA ASP A 51 14.16 19.57 -7.67
C ASP A 51 13.01 20.59 -7.67
N PRO A 52 13.29 21.89 -7.90
CA PRO A 52 12.26 22.92 -8.00
C PRO A 52 11.22 22.67 -9.10
N LYS A 53 11.52 21.82 -10.09
CA LYS A 53 10.62 21.48 -11.20
C LYS A 53 9.80 20.21 -10.94
N PHE A 54 9.96 19.55 -9.79
CA PHE A 54 9.28 18.29 -9.50
C PHE A 54 7.75 18.42 -9.63
N VAL A 55 7.15 19.43 -8.97
CA VAL A 55 5.71 19.63 -9.01
C VAL A 55 5.23 19.88 -10.44
N GLU A 56 5.92 20.73 -11.20
CA GLU A 56 5.59 21.01 -12.60
C GLU A 56 5.63 19.75 -13.47
N ARG A 57 6.66 18.90 -13.30
CA ARG A 57 6.79 17.63 -14.03
C ARG A 57 5.70 16.64 -13.64
N THR A 58 5.40 16.51 -12.35
CA THR A 58 4.35 15.63 -11.82
C THR A 58 2.97 16.01 -12.35
N LEU A 59 2.67 17.30 -12.47
CA LEU A 59 1.39 17.79 -13.02
C LEU A 59 1.19 17.47 -14.52
N ARG A 60 2.26 17.12 -15.24
CA ARG A 60 2.20 16.74 -16.66
C ARG A 60 2.03 15.23 -16.86
N LEU A 61 1.97 14.44 -15.79
CA LEU A 61 1.73 12.99 -15.88
C LEU A 61 0.28 12.71 -16.29
N ALA A 62 0.06 11.54 -16.90
CA ALA A 62 -1.24 11.17 -17.44
C ALA A 62 -2.20 10.64 -16.36
N GLY A 63 -3.50 10.96 -16.50
CA GLY A 63 -4.56 10.41 -15.64
C GLY A 63 -4.42 10.83 -14.18
N THR A 64 -4.64 9.91 -13.24
CA THR A 64 -4.61 10.15 -11.78
C THR A 64 -3.21 10.23 -11.18
N GLN A 65 -2.17 9.95 -11.96
CA GLN A 65 -0.78 9.94 -11.48
C GLN A 65 -0.34 11.22 -10.76
N PRO A 66 -0.69 12.45 -11.22
CA PRO A 66 -0.33 13.66 -10.50
C PRO A 66 -0.89 13.69 -9.08
N LEU A 67 -2.15 13.28 -8.92
CA LEU A 67 -2.83 13.24 -7.64
C LEU A 67 -2.20 12.17 -6.73
N GLU A 68 -2.01 10.96 -7.23
CA GLU A 68 -1.40 9.85 -6.48
C GLU A 68 -0.01 10.19 -5.94
N VAL A 69 0.84 10.81 -6.78
CA VAL A 69 2.20 11.21 -6.38
C VAL A 69 2.17 12.33 -5.35
N LEU A 70 1.38 13.39 -5.55
CA LEU A 70 1.34 14.51 -4.61
C LEU A 70 0.68 14.15 -3.29
N GLU A 71 -0.34 13.28 -3.29
CA GLU A 71 -0.90 12.73 -2.05
C GLU A 71 0.11 11.86 -1.30
N ALA A 72 0.92 11.06 -2.00
CA ALA A 72 1.98 10.29 -1.37
C ALA A 72 3.03 11.19 -0.71
N VAL A 73 3.40 12.31 -1.35
CA VAL A 73 4.31 13.31 -0.77
C VAL A 73 3.68 13.97 0.47
N GLN A 74 2.42 14.42 0.39
CA GLN A 74 1.71 15.01 1.52
C GLN A 74 1.62 14.05 2.70
N ARG A 75 1.25 12.79 2.42
CA ARG A 75 1.14 11.74 3.42
C ARG A 75 2.48 11.52 4.13
N SER A 76 3.57 11.48 3.39
CA SER A 76 4.91 11.22 3.93
C SER A 76 5.50 12.41 4.69
N LEU A 77 5.22 13.64 4.26
CA LEU A 77 5.77 14.84 4.91
C LEU A 77 4.95 15.33 6.11
N VAL A 78 3.65 15.01 6.14
CA VAL A 78 2.71 15.59 7.10
C VAL A 78 1.90 14.51 7.83
N LEU A 79 1.05 13.78 7.12
CA LEU A 79 -0.01 12.97 7.76
C LEU A 79 0.52 11.73 8.50
N GLN A 80 1.56 11.12 7.96
CA GLN A 80 2.11 9.86 8.45
C GLN A 80 3.60 9.98 8.76
N ARG A 81 4.12 11.20 8.96
CA ARG A 81 5.53 11.41 9.31
C ARG A 81 5.79 10.97 10.76
N PRO A 82 6.50 9.86 11.01
CA PRO A 82 6.78 9.42 12.37
C PRO A 82 7.79 10.36 13.04
N GLN A 83 7.66 10.55 14.35
CA GLN A 83 8.66 11.22 15.19
C GLN A 83 9.37 10.25 16.13
N THR A 84 8.73 9.11 16.41
CA THR A 84 9.21 8.10 17.36
C THR A 84 9.05 6.69 16.80
N TRP A 85 9.75 5.72 17.41
CA TRP A 85 9.54 4.30 17.12
C TRP A 85 8.09 3.84 17.35
N ALA A 86 7.44 4.37 18.39
CA ALA A 86 6.04 4.06 18.70
C ALA A 86 5.09 4.50 17.58
N ASP A 87 5.38 5.61 16.90
CA ASP A 87 4.63 6.05 15.71
C ASP A 87 4.78 5.05 14.57
N CYS A 88 5.99 4.50 14.36
CA CYS A 88 6.23 3.48 13.33
C CYS A 88 5.46 2.18 13.62
N VAL A 89 5.40 1.75 14.89
CA VAL A 89 4.62 0.57 15.30
C VAL A 89 3.11 0.82 15.12
N THR A 90 2.64 2.01 15.46
CA THR A 90 1.24 2.42 15.25
C THR A 90 0.88 2.42 13.77
N TRP A 91 1.74 3.02 12.92
CA TRP A 91 1.59 3.04 11.47
C TRP A 91 1.50 1.62 10.89
N ALA A 92 2.40 0.73 11.31
CA ALA A 92 2.41 -0.66 10.84
C ALA A 92 1.12 -1.41 11.23
N CYS A 93 0.61 -1.19 12.45
CA CYS A 93 -0.66 -1.76 12.90
C CYS A 93 -1.86 -1.23 12.08
N HIS A 94 -1.92 0.08 11.84
CA HIS A 94 -2.97 0.68 11.01
C HIS A 94 -2.91 0.21 9.57
N HIS A 95 -1.70 0.06 9.03
CA HIS A 95 -1.51 -0.44 7.67
C HIS A 95 -1.92 -1.92 7.55
N TRP A 96 -1.60 -2.76 8.53
CA TRP A 96 -2.09 -4.15 8.61
C TRP A 96 -3.62 -4.20 8.54
N HIS A 97 -4.31 -3.38 9.36
CA HIS A 97 -5.77 -3.32 9.36
C HIS A 97 -6.33 -2.83 8.02
N THR A 98 -5.64 -1.88 7.40
CA THR A 98 -6.02 -1.36 6.08
C THR A 98 -6.00 -2.47 5.04
N GLN A 99 -4.91 -3.24 4.95
CA GLN A 99 -4.74 -4.25 3.90
C GLN A 99 -5.53 -5.53 4.15
N TYR A 100 -5.42 -6.09 5.35
CA TYR A 100 -5.92 -7.45 5.61
C TYR A 100 -7.32 -7.49 6.23
N SER A 101 -7.90 -6.33 6.55
CA SER A 101 -9.27 -6.23 7.07
C SER A 101 -10.11 -5.23 6.27
N ASN A 102 -9.75 -3.95 6.26
CA ASN A 102 -10.60 -2.89 5.69
C ASN A 102 -10.80 -3.04 4.18
N ASN A 103 -9.71 -3.22 3.42
CA ASN A 103 -9.78 -3.41 1.98
C ASN A 103 -10.57 -4.68 1.61
N ILE A 104 -10.43 -5.75 2.42
CA ILE A 104 -11.21 -6.99 2.23
C ILE A 104 -12.70 -6.76 2.52
N ARG A 105 -13.04 -6.03 3.60
CA ARG A 105 -14.43 -5.65 3.90
C ARG A 105 -15.04 -4.77 2.82
N GLN A 106 -14.26 -3.85 2.24
CA GLN A 106 -14.68 -3.04 1.10
C GLN A 106 -14.92 -3.91 -0.13
N LEU A 107 -14.02 -4.85 -0.43
CA LEU A 107 -14.16 -5.77 -1.56
C LEU A 107 -15.42 -6.64 -1.43
N LEU A 108 -15.71 -7.14 -0.23
CA LEU A 108 -16.92 -7.93 0.06
C LEU A 108 -18.21 -7.08 0.09
N HIS A 109 -18.12 -5.79 0.39
CA HIS A 109 -19.25 -4.87 0.24
C HIS A 109 -19.60 -4.65 -1.23
N ASN A 110 -18.57 -4.51 -2.07
CA ASN A 110 -18.72 -4.38 -3.52
C ASN A 110 -19.17 -5.69 -4.17
N PHE A 111 -18.64 -6.81 -3.70
CA PHE A 111 -18.94 -8.13 -4.21
C PHE A 111 -19.31 -9.11 -3.09
N PRO A 112 -20.58 -9.14 -2.66
CA PRO A 112 -21.04 -10.04 -1.61
C PRO A 112 -20.67 -11.52 -1.87
N PRO A 113 -20.43 -12.33 -0.82
CA PRO A 113 -20.05 -13.74 -0.99
C PRO A 113 -21.02 -14.57 -1.85
N ASP A 114 -22.30 -14.22 -1.82
CA ASP A 114 -23.41 -14.88 -2.53
C ASP A 114 -23.77 -14.20 -3.85
N GLN A 115 -23.02 -13.18 -4.28
CA GLN A 115 -23.33 -12.44 -5.50
C GLN A 115 -23.32 -13.35 -6.73
N LEU A 116 -24.32 -13.16 -7.58
CA LEU A 116 -24.42 -13.78 -8.90
C LEU A 116 -24.00 -12.81 -10.01
N THR A 117 -23.43 -13.34 -11.08
CA THR A 117 -23.18 -12.62 -12.33
C THR A 117 -24.49 -12.42 -13.11
N SER A 118 -24.44 -11.64 -14.19
CA SER A 118 -25.59 -11.46 -15.09
C SER A 118 -26.10 -12.77 -15.72
N SER A 119 -25.25 -13.80 -15.80
CA SER A 119 -25.62 -15.14 -16.28
C SER A 119 -26.19 -16.05 -15.18
N GLY A 120 -26.31 -15.57 -13.93
CA GLY A 120 -26.80 -16.34 -12.79
C GLY A 120 -25.76 -17.27 -12.15
N ALA A 121 -24.50 -17.25 -12.59
CA ALA A 121 -23.42 -18.01 -11.98
C ALA A 121 -22.84 -17.27 -10.76
N PRO A 122 -22.28 -17.96 -9.74
CA PRO A 122 -21.62 -17.30 -8.61
C PRO A 122 -20.43 -16.44 -9.07
N PHE A 123 -20.35 -15.19 -8.57
CA PHE A 123 -19.25 -14.28 -8.86
C PHE A 123 -17.91 -14.83 -8.35
N TRP A 124 -17.91 -15.37 -7.14
CA TRP A 124 -16.75 -16.02 -6.51
C TRP A 124 -16.64 -17.49 -6.95
N SER A 125 -16.29 -17.68 -8.22
CA SER A 125 -16.09 -19.01 -8.81
C SER A 125 -14.85 -19.07 -9.71
N GLY A 126 -14.39 -20.28 -10.02
CA GLY A 126 -13.23 -20.52 -10.86
C GLY A 126 -11.95 -19.85 -10.30
N PRO A 127 -11.34 -18.88 -10.99
CA PRO A 127 -10.12 -18.21 -10.54
C PRO A 127 -10.35 -17.16 -9.44
N LYS A 128 -11.59 -16.86 -9.05
CA LYS A 128 -11.90 -15.87 -7.99
C LYS A 128 -12.17 -16.59 -6.68
N ARG A 129 -11.22 -16.48 -5.74
CA ARG A 129 -11.39 -16.98 -4.37
C ARG A 129 -12.06 -15.89 -3.52
N CYS A 130 -13.17 -16.24 -2.86
CA CYS A 130 -13.83 -15.32 -1.93
C CYS A 130 -12.93 -15.10 -0.70
N PRO A 131 -12.51 -13.86 -0.40
CA PRO A 131 -11.66 -13.59 0.75
C PRO A 131 -12.48 -13.47 2.04
N HIS A 132 -11.81 -13.40 3.18
CA HIS A 132 -12.40 -13.03 4.46
C HIS A 132 -11.48 -12.05 5.20
N PRO A 133 -12.02 -11.03 5.89
CA PRO A 133 -11.20 -10.09 6.63
C PRO A 133 -10.54 -10.77 7.83
N LEU A 134 -9.25 -10.48 8.04
CA LEU A 134 -8.51 -10.98 9.19
C LEU A 134 -8.76 -10.09 10.42
N THR A 135 -8.70 -10.71 11.59
CA THR A 135 -8.70 -10.00 12.89
C THR A 135 -7.29 -9.98 13.45
N PHE A 136 -6.80 -8.80 13.84
CA PHE A 136 -5.46 -8.69 14.40
C PHE A 136 -5.39 -9.44 15.73
N ASP A 137 -4.32 -10.19 15.92
CA ASP A 137 -4.03 -10.92 17.14
C ASP A 137 -2.53 -10.81 17.40
N VAL A 138 -2.18 -10.16 18.49
CA VAL A 138 -0.79 -9.92 18.89
C VAL A 138 -0.05 -11.21 19.24
N ASN A 139 -0.76 -12.27 19.59
CA ASN A 139 -0.19 -13.57 19.91
C ASN A 139 0.04 -14.43 18.66
N ASN A 140 -0.55 -14.06 17.53
CA ASN A 140 -0.28 -14.71 16.26
C ASN A 140 1.11 -14.27 15.77
N PRO A 141 2.08 -15.20 15.64
CA PRO A 141 3.44 -14.84 15.27
C PRO A 141 3.52 -14.18 13.88
N LEU A 142 2.65 -14.56 12.94
CA LEU A 142 2.64 -13.97 11.59
C LEU A 142 2.18 -12.50 11.63
N HIS A 143 1.21 -12.17 12.48
CA HIS A 143 0.73 -10.80 12.64
C HIS A 143 1.83 -9.92 13.27
N LEU A 144 2.48 -10.42 14.32
CA LEU A 144 3.56 -9.70 14.98
C LEU A 144 4.80 -9.57 14.07
N ASP A 145 5.15 -10.62 13.31
CA ASP A 145 6.24 -10.60 12.34
C ASP A 145 6.05 -9.50 11.29
N TYR A 146 4.82 -9.35 10.77
CA TYR A 146 4.49 -8.28 9.85
C TYR A 146 4.73 -6.91 10.49
N VAL A 147 4.19 -6.67 11.70
CA VAL A 147 4.35 -5.37 12.37
C VAL A 147 5.82 -5.06 12.63
N MET A 148 6.60 -6.05 13.09
CA MET A 148 8.03 -5.90 13.32
C MET A 148 8.76 -5.50 12.04
N ALA A 149 8.52 -6.19 10.93
CA ALA A 149 9.16 -5.89 9.66
C ALA A 149 8.74 -4.52 9.11
N ALA A 150 7.42 -4.27 9.07
CA ALA A 150 6.83 -3.04 8.57
C ALA A 150 7.32 -1.81 9.33
N ALA A 151 7.28 -1.85 10.67
CA ALA A 151 7.68 -0.73 11.51
C ALA A 151 9.18 -0.43 11.41
N ASN A 152 10.04 -1.46 11.34
CA ASN A 152 11.48 -1.27 11.17
C ASN A 152 11.83 -0.68 9.80
N LEU A 153 11.22 -1.19 8.73
CA LEU A 153 11.39 -0.63 7.38
C LEU A 153 10.91 0.83 7.33
N PHE A 154 9.76 1.13 7.92
CA PHE A 154 9.24 2.48 8.00
C PHE A 154 10.17 3.40 8.81
N ALA A 155 10.66 2.95 9.97
CA ALA A 155 11.63 3.70 10.77
C ALA A 155 12.91 4.01 9.97
N GLN A 156 13.46 3.01 9.26
CA GLN A 156 14.63 3.19 8.39
C GLN A 156 14.37 4.25 7.32
N THR A 157 13.20 4.24 6.69
CA THR A 157 12.83 5.21 5.65
C THR A 157 12.84 6.66 6.15
N TYR A 158 12.59 6.90 7.45
CA TYR A 158 12.66 8.23 8.07
C TYR A 158 13.95 8.49 8.87
N GLY A 159 14.91 7.57 8.84
CA GLY A 159 16.17 7.70 9.59
C GLY A 159 16.01 7.54 11.11
N LEU A 160 14.96 6.86 11.56
CA LEU A 160 14.71 6.53 12.96
C LEU A 160 15.31 5.17 13.33
N THR A 161 15.73 5.02 14.58
CA THR A 161 16.17 3.74 15.13
C THR A 161 14.95 2.84 15.38
N GLY A 162 14.96 1.66 14.78
CA GLY A 162 13.95 0.63 15.02
C GLY A 162 14.23 -0.22 16.27
N SER A 163 13.51 -1.34 16.42
CA SER A 163 13.68 -2.28 17.53
C SER A 163 13.42 -3.72 17.11
N GLN A 164 14.09 -4.66 17.78
CA GLN A 164 13.85 -6.10 17.67
C GLN A 164 13.17 -6.70 18.91
N ASP A 165 12.85 -5.87 19.92
CA ASP A 165 12.16 -6.31 21.13
C ASP A 165 10.67 -6.58 20.84
N ARG A 166 10.39 -7.84 20.51
CA ARG A 166 9.04 -8.32 20.20
C ARG A 166 8.10 -8.20 21.40
N ALA A 167 8.58 -8.37 22.62
CA ALA A 167 7.75 -8.35 23.82
C ALA A 167 7.30 -6.92 24.15
N ALA A 168 8.22 -5.95 24.01
CA ALA A 168 7.88 -4.54 24.16
C ALA A 168 6.89 -4.08 23.09
N VAL A 169 7.09 -4.48 21.82
CA VAL A 169 6.17 -4.17 20.72
C VAL A 169 4.80 -4.80 20.92
N ALA A 170 4.74 -6.08 21.31
CA ALA A 170 3.49 -6.75 21.63
C ALA A 170 2.71 -6.07 22.77
N THR A 171 3.42 -5.62 23.80
CA THR A 171 2.82 -4.87 24.92
C THR A 171 2.26 -3.53 24.43
N PHE A 172 3.04 -2.78 23.64
CA PHE A 172 2.61 -1.49 23.10
C PHE A 172 1.39 -1.61 22.18
N LEU A 173 1.34 -2.65 21.34
CA LEU A 173 0.23 -2.89 20.41
C LEU A 173 -1.14 -3.03 21.10
N GLN A 174 -1.17 -3.45 22.37
CA GLN A 174 -2.42 -3.53 23.15
C GLN A 174 -3.02 -2.15 23.44
N SER A 175 -2.22 -1.08 23.36
CA SER A 175 -2.66 0.30 23.57
C SER A 175 -2.98 1.06 22.28
N VAL A 176 -2.66 0.48 21.11
CA VAL A 176 -2.89 1.12 19.82
C VAL A 176 -4.38 1.13 19.50
N GLN A 177 -4.94 2.32 19.30
CA GLN A 177 -6.31 2.48 18.84
C GLN A 177 -6.38 2.34 17.33
N VAL A 178 -7.22 1.43 16.85
CA VAL A 178 -7.49 1.23 15.43
C VAL A 178 -8.78 1.96 15.08
N PRO A 179 -8.76 2.90 14.12
CA PRO A 179 -9.98 3.57 13.67
C PRO A 179 -11.00 2.56 13.13
N GLU A 180 -12.27 2.74 13.48
CA GLU A 180 -13.35 1.93 12.91
C GLU A 180 -13.45 2.17 11.40
N PHE A 181 -13.62 1.09 10.65
CA PHE A 181 -13.82 1.13 9.21
C PHE A 181 -15.25 0.70 8.84
N THR A 182 -15.89 1.53 8.03
CA THR A 182 -17.18 1.22 7.39
C THR A 182 -17.00 1.27 5.87
N PRO A 183 -17.30 0.18 5.14
CA PRO A 183 -17.27 0.18 3.68
C PRO A 183 -18.15 1.28 3.09
N LYS A 184 -17.68 1.91 2.01
CA LYS A 184 -18.39 2.99 1.32
C LYS A 184 -19.07 2.48 0.05
N SER A 185 -20.29 2.93 -0.20
CA SER A 185 -20.94 2.74 -1.50
C SER A 185 -20.31 3.64 -2.56
N GLY A 186 -20.27 3.18 -3.81
CA GLY A 186 -19.73 3.96 -4.94
C GLY A 186 -18.21 3.85 -5.15
N VAL A 187 -17.49 3.10 -4.30
CA VAL A 187 -16.08 2.74 -4.56
C VAL A 187 -16.04 1.84 -5.79
N LYS A 188 -15.28 2.21 -6.83
CA LYS A 188 -15.10 1.39 -8.04
C LYS A 188 -13.95 0.41 -7.84
N ILE A 189 -14.25 -0.89 -7.99
CA ILE A 189 -13.25 -1.96 -8.02
C ILE A 189 -13.37 -2.66 -9.37
N HIS A 190 -12.31 -2.58 -10.18
CA HIS A 190 -12.29 -3.18 -11.51
C HIS A 190 -12.15 -4.70 -11.43
N VAL A 191 -12.95 -5.43 -12.23
CA VAL A 191 -12.90 -6.89 -12.27
C VAL A 191 -12.07 -7.44 -13.43
N SER A 192 -11.66 -6.56 -14.36
CA SER A 192 -10.77 -6.88 -15.47
C SER A 192 -9.85 -5.70 -15.82
N ASP A 193 -8.68 -5.99 -16.38
CA ASP A 193 -7.74 -4.96 -16.81
C ASP A 193 -8.30 -4.11 -17.96
N GLN A 194 -9.23 -4.67 -18.76
CA GLN A 194 -9.93 -3.92 -19.80
C GLN A 194 -10.83 -2.84 -19.21
N GLU A 195 -11.54 -3.14 -18.12
CA GLU A 195 -12.34 -2.13 -17.38
C GLU A 195 -11.45 -1.07 -16.74
N LEU A 196 -10.28 -1.47 -16.22
CA LEU A 196 -9.33 -0.55 -15.63
C LEU A 196 -8.77 0.42 -16.68
N GLN A 197 -8.39 -0.07 -17.87
CA GLN A 197 -7.85 0.75 -18.95
C GLN A 197 -8.90 1.67 -19.61
N SER A 198 -10.16 1.23 -19.65
CA SER A 198 -11.27 2.02 -20.21
C SER A 198 -11.87 3.01 -19.22
N ALA A 199 -11.47 2.96 -17.94
CA ALA A 199 -11.85 3.95 -16.97
C ALA A 199 -11.18 5.30 -17.31
N ASN A 200 -11.97 6.24 -17.82
CA ASN A 200 -11.56 7.65 -17.86
C ASN A 200 -11.39 8.14 -16.43
N ALA A 201 -10.15 8.19 -15.96
CA ALA A 201 -9.82 8.77 -14.68
C ALA A 201 -9.90 10.30 -14.82
N SER A 202 -11.05 10.88 -14.50
CA SER A 202 -11.15 12.33 -14.37
C SER A 202 -10.32 12.76 -13.17
N VAL A 203 -9.31 13.59 -13.40
CA VAL A 203 -8.53 14.21 -12.33
C VAL A 203 -9.44 15.15 -11.57
N ASP A 204 -9.50 14.99 -10.24
CA ASP A 204 -10.13 15.98 -9.39
C ASP A 204 -9.20 17.19 -9.25
N ASP A 205 -9.31 18.13 -10.20
CA ASP A 205 -8.49 19.34 -10.23
C ASP A 205 -8.63 20.16 -8.93
N SER A 206 -9.79 20.10 -8.27
CA SER A 206 -10.02 20.82 -7.01
C SER A 206 -9.14 20.26 -5.89
N ARG A 207 -9.08 18.94 -5.77
CA ARG A 207 -8.22 18.24 -4.81
C ARG A 207 -6.74 18.50 -5.09
N LEU A 208 -6.37 18.57 -6.36
CA LEU A 208 -5.00 18.84 -6.78
C LEU A 208 -4.53 20.25 -6.36
N GLU A 209 -5.40 21.26 -6.50
CA GLU A 209 -5.12 22.62 -6.01
C GLU A 209 -5.00 22.69 -4.48
N GLU A 210 -5.85 21.96 -3.73
CA GLU A 210 -5.72 21.84 -2.28
C GLU A 210 -4.37 21.24 -1.85
N LEU A 211 -3.89 20.21 -2.56
CA LEU A 211 -2.60 19.60 -2.28
C LEU A 211 -1.45 20.58 -2.48
N LYS A 212 -1.46 21.35 -3.57
CA LYS A 212 -0.44 22.38 -3.83
C LYS A 212 -0.37 23.40 -2.69
N ALA A 213 -1.52 23.78 -2.12
CA ALA A 213 -1.59 24.73 -1.02
C ALA A 213 -1.17 24.13 0.34
N THR A 214 -1.39 22.84 0.55
CA THR A 214 -1.12 22.16 1.83
C THR A 214 0.26 21.52 1.93
N LEU A 215 0.93 21.28 0.80
CA LEU A 215 2.29 20.74 0.80
C LEU A 215 3.28 21.73 1.43
N PRO A 216 4.10 21.28 2.41
CA PRO A 216 5.07 22.15 3.06
C PRO A 216 6.20 22.54 2.10
N SER A 217 6.46 23.85 1.97
CA SER A 217 7.60 24.33 1.15
C SER A 217 8.91 23.66 1.57
N PRO A 218 9.78 23.24 0.62
CA PRO A 218 11.09 22.66 0.92
C PRO A 218 11.94 23.49 1.91
N ASP A 219 11.85 24.83 1.86
CA ASP A 219 12.57 25.73 2.76
C ASP A 219 12.18 25.57 4.25
N LYS A 220 10.96 25.05 4.52
CA LYS A 220 10.49 24.77 5.88
C LYS A 220 10.98 23.42 6.42
N LEU A 221 11.66 22.63 5.60
CA LEU A 221 12.16 21.29 5.93
C LEU A 221 13.69 21.18 5.71
N PRO A 222 14.50 22.09 6.30
CA PRO A 222 15.93 22.12 6.04
C PRO A 222 16.60 20.83 6.53
N GLY A 223 17.37 20.19 5.64
CA GLY A 223 18.13 18.98 5.94
C GLY A 223 17.30 17.70 6.08
N PHE A 224 15.96 17.78 5.97
CA PHE A 224 15.13 16.59 5.94
C PHE A 224 15.33 15.82 4.64
N LYS A 225 15.46 14.50 4.75
CA LYS A 225 15.49 13.57 3.63
C LYS A 225 14.94 12.23 4.09
N MET A 226 14.41 11.47 3.15
CA MET A 226 14.01 10.08 3.39
C MET A 226 15.07 9.13 2.83
N TYR A 227 15.14 7.94 3.40
CA TYR A 227 16.09 6.91 3.02
C TYR A 227 15.34 5.80 2.28
N LEU A 228 15.92 5.33 1.19
CA LEU A 228 15.34 4.22 0.44
C LEU A 228 15.56 2.92 1.21
N GLY A 229 14.52 2.09 1.30
CA GLY A 229 14.63 0.74 1.84
C GLY A 229 15.55 -0.11 0.98
N HIS A 230 16.85 -0.16 1.30
CA HIS A 230 17.86 -0.89 0.53
C HIS A 230 18.32 -2.20 1.19
N ASP A 231 17.77 -2.55 2.35
CA ASP A 231 18.20 -3.76 3.06
C ASP A 231 17.55 -5.01 2.44
N HIS A 232 18.35 -5.74 1.66
CA HIS A 232 17.98 -7.02 1.05
C HIS A 232 17.43 -8.04 2.07
N ALA A 233 17.96 -8.05 3.30
CA ALA A 233 17.48 -8.99 4.33
C ALA A 233 16.04 -8.65 4.73
N ASN A 234 15.73 -7.37 4.95
CA ASN A 234 14.39 -6.92 5.33
C ASN A 234 13.38 -7.07 4.18
N HIS A 235 13.83 -7.00 2.92
CA HIS A 235 13.00 -7.25 1.74
C HIS A 235 12.53 -8.72 1.65
N GLU A 236 13.41 -9.70 1.88
CA GLU A 236 13.02 -11.11 1.90
C GLU A 236 12.07 -11.44 3.05
N PHE A 237 12.31 -10.86 4.23
CA PHE A 237 11.40 -11.01 5.38
C PHE A 237 10.02 -10.42 5.07
N TRP A 238 9.96 -9.20 4.52
CA TRP A 238 8.72 -8.56 4.10
C TRP A 238 7.94 -9.46 3.14
N ILE A 239 8.57 -9.91 2.04
CA ILE A 239 7.93 -10.78 1.05
C ILE A 239 7.36 -12.02 1.75
N ARG A 240 8.13 -12.69 2.60
CA ARG A 240 7.70 -13.91 3.29
C ARG A 240 6.43 -13.71 4.12
N TYR A 241 6.32 -12.63 4.89
CA TYR A 241 5.18 -12.43 5.80
C TYR A 241 3.95 -11.92 5.04
N VAL A 242 4.15 -10.98 4.13
CA VAL A 242 3.08 -10.35 3.35
C VAL A 242 2.41 -11.34 2.42
N THR A 243 3.20 -12.21 1.77
CA THR A 243 2.67 -13.30 0.95
C THR A 243 1.85 -14.29 1.77
N ARG A 244 2.31 -14.66 2.97
CA ARG A 244 1.55 -15.58 3.84
C ARG A 244 0.25 -14.97 4.35
N LEU A 245 0.26 -13.70 4.72
CA LEU A 245 -0.96 -12.99 5.14
C LEU A 245 -1.97 -12.85 4.00
N GLN A 246 -1.49 -12.56 2.79
CA GLN A 246 -2.37 -12.41 1.63
C GLN A 246 -2.96 -13.75 1.14
N HIS A 247 -2.28 -14.86 1.43
CA HIS A 247 -2.76 -16.21 1.12
C HIS A 247 -3.67 -16.80 2.21
N ALA A 248 -3.55 -16.32 3.45
CA ALA A 248 -4.31 -16.80 4.61
C ALA A 248 -5.77 -16.33 4.55
#